data_AF-A0A3S3TVS3-F1
#
_entry.id   AF-A0A3S3TVS3-F1
#
_cell.length_a   1.000
_cell.length_b   1.000
_cell.length_c   1.000
_cell.angle_alpha   90.00
_cell.angle_beta   90.00
_cell.angle_gamma   90.00
#
_symmetry.space_group_name_H-M   'P 1'
#
loop_
_entity.id
_entity.type
_entity.pdbx_description
1 polymer ?
#
loop_
_entity_poly.entity_id
_entity_poly.type
_entity_poly.pdbx_seq_one_letter_code
_entity_poly.pdbx_strand_id
1 'polypeptide(L)'
;MRTYLILITIVLSTIISCTTQKNLPGTTKDGKSIAANDTVRIANDSLEYEVIIIDPGFTGWLASRAKQRGYYGQSYLENKNRLWVMEWNNRALNPLRYGDMYSLAIDYQPAINYGYEVNYLLYNYLVYFQISNRQKLAGIVPQF
;
A
#
# COMPACT_ATOMS: atom_id res chain seq x y z
N MET A 1 -51.25 -21.98 -29.69
CA MET A 1 -50.09 -21.26 -30.25
C MET A 1 -49.91 -19.84 -29.70
N ARG A 2 -50.99 -19.10 -29.36
CA ARG A 2 -50.87 -17.74 -28.78
C ARG A 2 -50.30 -17.70 -27.35
N THR A 3 -50.49 -18.74 -26.54
CA THR A 3 -49.96 -18.82 -25.16
C THR A 3 -48.44 -19.07 -25.09
N TYR A 4 -47.88 -19.81 -26.05
CA TYR A 4 -46.43 -20.04 -26.14
C TYR A 4 -45.65 -18.80 -26.60
N LEU A 5 -46.27 -17.92 -27.39
CA LEU A 5 -45.69 -16.62 -27.78
C LEU A 5 -45.52 -15.65 -26.59
N ILE A 6 -46.39 -15.75 -25.58
CA ILE A 6 -46.33 -14.93 -24.35
C ILE A 6 -45.25 -15.48 -23.40
N LEU A 7 -45.04 -16.80 -23.36
CA LEU A 7 -43.99 -17.41 -22.54
C LEU A 7 -42.58 -17.16 -23.08
N ILE A 8 -42.40 -17.05 -24.40
CA ILE A 8 -41.10 -16.72 -25.01
C ILE A 8 -40.69 -15.25 -24.77
N THR A 9 -41.64 -14.34 -24.65
CA THR A 9 -41.37 -12.90 -24.43
C THR A 9 -40.98 -12.57 -22.98
N ILE A 10 -41.41 -13.37 -22.01
CA ILE A 10 -41.05 -13.21 -20.58
C ILE A 10 -39.63 -13.74 -20.29
N VAL A 11 -39.13 -14.72 -21.06
CA VAL A 11 -37.78 -15.28 -20.87
C VAL A 11 -36.68 -14.40 -21.50
N LEU A 12 -37.03 -13.52 -22.45
CA LEU A 12 -36.06 -12.66 -23.15
C LEU A 12 -35.78 -11.32 -22.44
N SER A 13 -36.50 -11.01 -21.36
CA SER A 13 -36.42 -9.71 -20.65
C SER A 13 -35.43 -9.68 -19.46
N THR A 14 -34.70 -10.77 -19.20
CA THR A 14 -33.78 -10.87 -18.04
C THR A 14 -32.30 -10.59 -18.33
N ILE A 15 -31.95 -10.09 -19.52
CA ILE A 15 -30.55 -9.80 -19.90
C ILE A 15 -30.15 -8.31 -19.84
N ILE A 16 -30.95 -7.44 -19.22
CA ILE A 16 -30.60 -6.01 -19.07
C ILE A 16 -30.39 -5.68 -17.59
N SER A 17 -29.21 -6.05 -17.08
CA SER A 17 -28.61 -5.41 -15.89
C SER A 17 -27.10 -5.63 -15.87
N CYS A 18 -26.39 -4.77 -16.60
CA CYS A 18 -25.02 -4.40 -16.28
C CYS A 18 -24.77 -2.98 -16.80
N THR A 19 -25.17 -1.98 -16.02
CA THR A 19 -24.82 -0.58 -16.26
C THR A 19 -23.71 -0.19 -15.29
N THR A 20 -22.47 -0.20 -15.78
CA THR A 20 -21.34 0.39 -15.05
C THR A 20 -21.40 1.90 -15.22
N GLN A 21 -21.85 2.61 -14.18
CA GLN A 21 -21.70 4.06 -14.07
C GLN A 21 -20.61 4.37 -13.05
N LYS A 22 -19.47 4.87 -13.55
CA LYS A 22 -18.60 5.74 -12.75
C LYS A 22 -17.92 6.76 -13.66
N ASN A 23 -18.62 7.88 -13.84
CA ASN A 23 -17.98 9.14 -14.21
C ASN A 23 -18.15 10.09 -13.01
N LEU A 24 -17.04 10.54 -12.44
CA LEU A 24 -16.98 11.77 -11.66
C LEU A 24 -15.80 12.61 -12.23
N PRO A 25 -15.95 13.94 -12.35
CA PRO A 25 -15.24 14.75 -13.34
C PRO A 25 -13.84 15.15 -12.88
N GLY A 26 -13.01 15.48 -13.89
CA GLY A 26 -11.69 16.06 -13.67
C GLY A 26 -11.73 17.42 -12.98
N THR A 27 -10.74 17.64 -12.12
CA THR A 27 -10.14 18.96 -11.94
C THR A 27 -8.77 18.91 -12.61
N THR A 28 -8.54 19.88 -13.48
CA THR A 28 -7.32 20.04 -14.27
C THR A 28 -6.26 20.80 -13.46
N LYS A 29 -4.99 20.54 -13.82
CA LYS A 29 -3.75 21.30 -13.51
C LYS A 29 -3.19 21.03 -12.10
N ASP A 30 -1.94 20.63 -11.90
CA ASP A 30 -0.74 21.01 -12.63
C ASP A 30 0.15 19.83 -13.04
N GLY A 31 0.76 19.99 -14.22
CA GLY A 31 1.88 19.18 -14.64
C GLY A 31 3.08 19.46 -13.74
N LYS A 32 3.56 18.40 -13.09
CA LYS A 32 4.98 18.26 -12.81
C LYS A 32 5.36 16.82 -13.09
N SER A 33 5.95 16.61 -14.26
CA SER A 33 6.80 15.45 -14.48
C SER A 33 7.93 15.50 -13.46
N ILE A 34 7.82 14.77 -12.36
CA ILE A 34 8.97 14.44 -11.53
C ILE A 34 9.34 13.00 -11.84
N ALA A 35 10.00 12.84 -13.00
CA ALA A 35 10.90 11.73 -13.21
C ALA A 35 12.26 12.17 -12.65
N ALA A 36 12.42 12.09 -11.34
CA ALA A 36 13.70 12.26 -10.64
C ALA A 36 13.54 11.66 -9.24
N ASN A 37 14.18 10.51 -8.98
CA ASN A 37 14.38 9.86 -7.68
C ASN A 37 13.79 10.60 -6.46
N ASP A 38 12.52 10.37 -6.16
CA ASP A 38 11.85 10.98 -5.00
C ASP A 38 12.30 10.23 -3.75
N THR A 39 13.29 10.77 -3.04
CA THR A 39 13.53 10.39 -1.64
C THR A 39 12.45 11.08 -0.82
N VAL A 40 11.49 10.30 -0.33
CA VAL A 40 10.43 10.85 0.53
C VAL A 40 11.03 11.10 1.90
N ARG A 41 11.30 12.37 2.19
CA ARG A 41 11.72 12.84 3.52
C ARG A 41 10.52 13.42 4.25
N ILE A 42 10.03 12.71 5.27
CA ILE A 42 8.92 13.19 6.10
C ILE A 42 9.39 13.16 7.55
N ALA A 43 9.64 14.35 8.09
CA ALA A 43 9.92 14.57 9.50
C ALA A 43 8.61 14.93 10.22
N ASN A 44 8.45 14.46 11.45
CA ASN A 44 7.42 14.91 12.36
C ASN A 44 7.98 16.11 13.14
N ASP A 45 7.26 17.24 13.16
CA ASP A 45 7.71 18.50 13.77
C ASP A 45 7.99 18.42 15.29
N SER A 46 7.72 17.28 15.93
CA SER A 46 7.96 17.02 17.36
C SER A 46 8.91 15.85 17.69
N LEU A 47 9.49 15.16 16.69
CA LEU A 47 10.24 13.91 16.93
C LEU A 47 11.66 13.95 16.36
N GLU A 48 12.58 13.33 17.09
CA GLU A 48 14.01 13.19 16.78
C GLU A 48 14.32 12.13 15.70
N TYR A 49 13.30 11.49 15.12
CA TYR A 49 13.47 10.32 14.26
C TYR A 49 12.85 10.51 12.87
N GLU A 50 13.59 10.04 11.86
CA GLU A 50 13.25 10.15 10.45
C GLU A 50 13.24 8.76 9.80
N VAL A 51 12.33 8.54 8.84
CA VAL A 51 12.38 7.40 7.94
C VAL A 51 12.71 7.88 6.54
N ILE A 52 13.80 7.36 5.98
CA ILE A 52 14.25 7.68 4.62
C ILE A 52 13.88 6.51 3.72
N ILE A 53 12.96 6.75 2.79
CA ILE A 53 12.55 5.75 1.80
C ILE A 53 13.03 6.20 0.43
N ILE A 54 13.85 5.38 -0.19
CA ILE A 54 14.42 5.63 -1.52
C ILE A 54 13.80 4.61 -2.47
N ASP A 55 12.60 4.93 -2.94
CA ASP A 55 11.89 4.10 -3.91
C ASP A 55 10.96 4.97 -4.78
N PRO A 56 11.21 5.08 -6.10
CA PRO A 56 10.44 5.96 -6.97
C PRO A 56 8.97 5.53 -7.14
N GLY A 57 8.64 4.25 -6.86
CA GLY A 57 7.28 3.75 -6.93
C GLY A 57 6.47 4.02 -5.66
N PHE A 58 7.13 4.26 -4.53
CA PHE A 58 6.46 4.35 -3.25
C PHE A 58 5.54 5.56 -3.13
N THR A 59 5.98 6.76 -3.54
CA THR A 59 5.17 7.99 -3.41
C THR A 59 3.83 7.88 -4.14
N GLY A 60 3.87 7.41 -5.39
CA GLY A 60 2.65 7.22 -6.19
C GLY A 60 1.75 6.12 -5.65
N TRP A 61 2.34 5.04 -5.13
CA TRP A 61 1.57 3.99 -4.47
C TRP A 61 0.92 4.46 -3.17
N LEU A 62 1.65 5.20 -2.34
CA LEU A 62 1.15 5.74 -1.08
C LEU A 62 -0.05 6.67 -1.33
N ALA A 63 0.03 7.54 -2.33
CA ALA A 63 -1.05 8.45 -2.69
C ALA A 63 -2.31 7.74 -3.23
N SER A 64 -2.16 6.58 -3.88
CA SER A 64 -3.26 5.93 -4.63
C SER A 64 -3.85 4.69 -3.94
N ARG A 65 -3.08 4.00 -3.10
CA ARG A 65 -3.46 2.70 -2.52
C ARG A 65 -3.50 2.69 -0.99
N ALA A 66 -2.69 3.53 -0.33
CA ALA A 66 -2.61 3.50 1.12
C ALA A 66 -3.94 3.95 1.75
N LYS A 67 -4.26 3.35 2.90
CA LYS A 67 -5.35 3.86 3.73
C LYS A 67 -4.97 5.23 4.27
N GLN A 68 -5.95 6.12 4.39
CA GLN A 68 -5.74 7.46 4.91
C GLN A 68 -5.14 7.42 6.33
N ARG A 69 -4.40 8.46 6.69
CA ARG A 69 -3.90 8.67 8.06
C ARG A 69 -5.06 8.63 9.04
N GLY A 70 -4.86 8.00 10.19
CA GLY A 70 -5.88 7.73 11.21
C GLY A 70 -6.68 6.43 11.02
N TYR A 71 -6.62 5.78 9.85
CA TYR A 71 -7.35 4.51 9.64
C TYR A 71 -6.85 3.38 10.55
N TYR A 72 -5.53 3.22 10.65
CA TYR A 72 -4.89 2.34 11.61
C TYR A 72 -4.38 3.16 12.79
N GLY A 73 -4.57 2.65 14.00
CA GLY A 73 -3.98 3.24 15.21
C GLY A 73 -2.47 2.95 15.31
N GLN A 74 -1.75 3.78 16.07
CA GLN A 74 -0.29 3.67 16.22
C GLN A 74 0.15 2.27 16.66
N SER A 75 -0.46 1.73 17.72
CA SER A 75 -0.13 0.38 18.22
C SER A 75 -0.31 -0.72 17.17
N TYR A 76 -1.29 -0.60 16.28
CA TYR A 76 -1.45 -1.56 15.17
C TYR A 76 -0.26 -1.50 14.21
N LEU A 77 0.15 -0.28 13.84
CA LEU A 77 1.27 -0.05 12.93
C LEU A 77 2.58 -0.57 13.55
N GLU A 78 2.85 -0.25 14.81
CA GLU A 78 4.04 -0.71 15.55
C GLU A 78 4.13 -2.24 15.63
N ASN A 79 3.02 -2.89 15.96
CA ASN A 79 2.96 -4.35 16.03
C ASN A 79 3.30 -5.02 14.68
N LYS A 80 2.82 -4.44 13.58
CA LYS A 80 3.11 -4.93 12.22
C LYS A 80 4.56 -4.63 11.82
N ASN A 81 5.01 -3.41 12.03
CA ASN A 81 6.37 -2.97 11.72
C ASN A 81 7.41 -3.82 12.43
N ARG A 82 7.23 -4.10 13.72
CA ARG A 82 8.15 -4.96 14.48
C ARG A 82 8.36 -6.32 13.82
N LEU A 83 7.29 -6.99 13.42
CA LEU A 83 7.38 -8.33 12.80
C LEU A 83 8.00 -8.26 11.41
N TRP A 84 7.60 -7.28 10.60
CA TRP A 84 8.08 -7.16 9.23
C TRP A 84 9.52 -6.66 9.13
N VAL A 85 9.94 -5.73 10.00
CA VAL A 85 11.33 -5.27 10.08
C VAL A 85 12.25 -6.41 10.51
N MET A 86 11.83 -7.23 11.46
CA MET A 86 12.62 -8.40 11.89
C MET A 86 12.93 -9.34 10.73
N GLU A 87 11.91 -9.70 9.95
CA GLU A 87 12.10 -10.55 8.77
C GLU A 87 12.87 -9.82 7.66
N TRP A 88 12.58 -8.55 7.40
CA TRP A 88 13.33 -7.73 6.44
C TRP A 88 14.84 -7.76 6.75
N ASN A 89 15.20 -7.47 8.01
CA ASN A 89 16.58 -7.44 8.45
C ASN A 89 17.23 -8.83 8.37
N ASN A 90 16.49 -9.89 8.69
CA ASN A 90 16.98 -11.26 8.50
C ASN A 90 17.35 -11.52 7.03
N ARG A 91 16.51 -11.07 6.09
CA ARG A 91 16.76 -11.27 4.65
C ARG A 91 17.85 -10.35 4.11
N ALA A 92 17.91 -9.10 4.54
CA ALA A 92 18.96 -8.15 4.20
C ALA A 92 20.36 -8.66 4.59
N LEU A 93 20.46 -9.38 5.71
CA LEU A 93 21.71 -10.01 6.16
C LEU A 93 22.07 -11.29 5.40
N ASN A 94 21.17 -11.83 4.58
CA ASN A 94 21.34 -13.09 3.86
C ASN A 94 21.14 -12.93 2.32
N PRO A 95 21.87 -12.02 1.66
CA PRO A 95 21.64 -11.70 0.24
C PRO A 95 21.90 -12.88 -0.70
N LEU A 96 22.76 -13.83 -0.33
CA LEU A 96 22.98 -15.05 -1.13
C LEU A 96 21.70 -15.89 -1.29
N ARG A 97 20.80 -15.85 -0.31
CA ARG A 97 19.54 -16.60 -0.32
C ARG A 97 18.38 -15.78 -0.86
N TYR A 98 18.34 -14.49 -0.53
CA TYR A 98 17.17 -13.64 -0.76
C TYR A 98 17.37 -12.58 -1.86
N GLY A 99 18.57 -12.50 -2.46
CA GLY A 99 18.91 -11.49 -3.45
C GLY A 99 19.18 -10.12 -2.81
N ASP A 100 19.41 -9.13 -3.69
CA ASP A 100 19.74 -7.75 -3.38
C ASP A 100 18.52 -6.83 -3.24
N MET A 101 17.30 -7.38 -3.32
CA MET A 101 16.06 -6.60 -3.19
C MET A 101 15.85 -6.00 -1.78
N TYR A 102 16.57 -6.51 -0.78
CA TYR A 102 16.58 -5.99 0.58
C TYR A 102 17.78 -5.06 0.76
N SER A 103 17.55 -3.76 0.58
CA SER A 103 18.61 -2.76 0.47
C SER A 103 19.49 -2.63 1.73
N LEU A 104 18.96 -1.97 2.77
CA LEU A 104 19.64 -1.78 4.05
C LEU A 104 18.78 -2.32 5.18
N ALA A 105 19.45 -2.76 6.25
CA ALA A 105 18.76 -3.10 7.49
C ALA A 105 18.09 -1.85 8.07
N ILE A 106 16.90 -2.03 8.63
CA ILE A 106 16.08 -0.99 9.24
C ILE A 106 16.34 -1.03 10.75
N ASP A 107 16.90 0.04 11.31
CA ASP A 107 17.10 0.17 12.76
C ASP A 107 15.79 0.60 13.44
N TYR A 108 14.94 -0.39 13.73
CA TYR A 108 13.66 -0.20 14.39
C TYR A 108 13.66 -0.88 15.76
N GLN A 109 13.67 -0.07 16.81
CA GLN A 109 13.73 -0.53 18.20
C GLN A 109 12.34 -0.47 18.84
N PRO A 110 11.75 -1.62 19.24
CA PRO A 110 10.38 -1.66 19.77
C PRO A 110 10.12 -0.84 21.04
N ALA A 111 11.18 -0.45 21.77
CA ALA A 111 11.08 0.36 22.98
C ALA A 111 11.02 1.87 22.70
N ILE A 112 11.32 2.29 21.46
CA ILE A 112 11.33 3.69 21.06
C ILE A 112 9.97 4.05 20.46
N ASN A 113 9.38 5.14 20.93
CA ASN A 113 8.18 5.71 20.33
C ASN A 113 8.57 6.64 19.17
N TYR A 114 8.62 6.08 17.96
CA TYR A 114 8.86 6.83 16.72
C TYR A 114 7.68 7.70 16.29
N GLY A 115 6.55 7.65 17.00
CA GLY A 115 5.33 8.36 16.69
C GLY A 115 4.57 7.82 15.48
N TYR A 116 3.42 8.43 15.23
CA TYR A 116 2.46 7.94 14.26
C TYR A 116 2.99 7.97 12.81
N GLU A 117 3.51 9.12 12.37
CA GLU A 117 3.85 9.33 10.95
C GLU A 117 4.99 8.41 10.51
N VAL A 118 6.03 8.23 11.33
CA VAL A 118 7.13 7.30 11.04
C VAL A 118 6.60 5.87 10.92
N ASN A 119 5.80 5.44 11.90
CA ASN A 119 5.20 4.10 11.87
C ASN A 119 4.26 3.91 10.67
N TYR A 120 3.49 4.93 10.30
CA TYR A 120 2.58 4.90 9.16
C TYR A 120 3.34 4.75 7.84
N LEU A 121 4.41 5.53 7.64
CA LEU A 121 5.21 5.47 6.41
C LEU A 121 5.97 4.16 6.29
N LEU A 122 6.63 3.72 7.37
CA LEU A 122 7.33 2.43 7.42
C LEU A 122 6.38 1.26 7.12
N TYR A 123 5.19 1.26 7.75
CA TYR A 123 4.16 0.25 7.52
C TYR A 123 3.75 0.20 6.05
N ASN A 124 3.41 1.35 5.46
CA ASN A 124 2.96 1.41 4.08
C ASN A 124 4.07 1.02 3.11
N TYR A 125 5.32 1.36 3.39
CA TYR A 125 6.46 0.92 2.58
C TYR A 125 6.63 -0.59 2.62
N LEU A 126 6.57 -1.21 3.80
CA LEU A 126 6.68 -2.66 3.95
C LEU A 126 5.50 -3.41 3.30
N VAL A 127 4.30 -2.82 3.30
CA VAL A 127 3.15 -3.35 2.53
C VAL A 127 3.41 -3.23 1.03
N TYR A 128 3.80 -2.04 0.55
CA TYR A 128 4.13 -1.78 -0.85
C TYR A 128 5.17 -2.78 -1.35
N PHE A 129 6.27 -2.95 -0.62
CA PHE A 129 7.34 -3.87 -0.97
C PHE A 129 6.85 -5.31 -1.09
N GLN A 130 6.09 -5.79 -0.10
CA GLN A 130 5.55 -7.16 -0.09
C GLN A 130 4.67 -7.43 -1.31
N ILE A 131 3.84 -6.46 -1.70
CA ILE A 131 2.92 -6.61 -2.84
C ILE A 131 3.66 -6.50 -4.16
N SER A 132 4.47 -5.45 -4.33
CA SER A 132 5.21 -5.19 -5.58
C SER A 132 6.19 -6.32 -5.91
N ASN A 133 6.82 -6.91 -4.90
CA ASN A 133 7.81 -7.98 -5.07
C ASN A 133 7.25 -9.39 -4.81
N ARG A 134 5.94 -9.51 -4.55
CA ARG A 134 5.28 -10.77 -4.18
C ARG A 134 5.99 -11.51 -3.03
N GLN A 135 6.49 -10.74 -2.06
CA GLN A 135 7.14 -11.25 -0.87
C GLN A 135 6.17 -11.27 0.31
N LYS A 136 6.39 -12.20 1.24
CA LYS A 136 5.66 -12.27 2.50
C LYS A 136 6.66 -12.22 3.65
N LEU A 137 6.65 -11.12 4.40
CA LEU A 137 7.53 -10.93 5.55
C LEU A 137 6.94 -11.61 6.79
N ALA A 138 5.66 -11.35 7.11
CA ALA A 138 4.96 -12.07 8.17
C ALA A 138 3.44 -11.89 8.07
N GLY A 139 2.69 -12.87 8.59
CA GLY A 139 1.24 -12.76 8.78
C GLY A 139 0.45 -12.47 7.50
N ILE A 140 -0.73 -11.86 7.65
CA ILE A 140 -1.55 -11.43 6.52
C ILE A 140 -1.09 -10.03 6.09
N VAL A 141 -0.77 -9.91 4.80
CA VAL A 141 -0.51 -8.63 4.12
C VAL A 141 -1.86 -8.03 3.73
N PRO A 142 -2.16 -6.78 4.12
CA PRO A 142 -3.41 -6.11 3.72
C PRO A 142 -3.54 -6.08 2.21
N GLN A 143 -4.75 -6.35 1.71
CA GLN A 143 -5.12 -6.18 0.31
C GLN A 143 -6.02 -4.94 0.18
N PHE A 144 -5.96 -4.26 -0.97
CA PHE A 144 -6.74 -3.03 -1.25
C PHE A 144 -7.74 -3.28 -2.36
#